data_AF-A0A6N3C604-F1
#
_entry.id   AF-A0A6N3C604-F1
#
_cell.length_a   1.000
_cell.length_b   1.000
_cell.length_c   1.000
_cell.angle_alpha   90.00
_cell.angle_beta   90.00
_cell.angle_gamma   90.00
#
_symmetry.space_group_name_H-M   'P 1'
#
loop_
_entity.id
_entity.type
_entity.pdbx_description
1 polymer ?
#
loop_
_entity_poly.entity_id
_entity_poly.type
_entity_poly.pdbx_seq_one_letter_code
_entity_poly.pdbx_strand_id
1 'polypeptide(L)'
;MTEQEYISYCEKEVTRLEARRYQFMGMEWEDLNKADHTKLLEIGSKVMNEDNSVNLYELHRNKNTRLKMWEMVARTALHYDKKFPTDERLQLFTYRLEEHFTNMVKKELERSDMNKVSQLVSDFEPVLPSDDFERLKTDIVLAGLV
;
A
#
# COMPACT_ATOMS: atom_id res chain seq x y z
N MET A 1 -21.98 -21.94 -5.84
CA MET A 1 -21.44 -21.02 -4.84
C MET A 1 -22.61 -20.24 -4.25
N THR A 2 -22.98 -20.57 -3.02
CA THR A 2 -23.95 -19.81 -2.22
C THR A 2 -23.28 -18.57 -1.62
N GLU A 3 -24.06 -17.65 -1.07
CA GLU A 3 -23.55 -16.48 -0.35
C GLU A 3 -22.64 -16.87 0.82
N GLN A 4 -23.02 -17.88 1.61
CA GLN A 4 -22.21 -18.39 2.72
C GLN A 4 -20.90 -19.02 2.24
N GLU A 5 -20.93 -19.77 1.13
CA GLU A 5 -19.72 -20.32 0.52
C GLU A 5 -18.79 -19.22 0.02
N TYR A 6 -19.34 -18.15 -0.55
CA TYR A 6 -18.57 -16.99 -1.01
C TYR A 6 -17.93 -16.23 0.15
N ILE A 7 -18.70 -15.92 1.20
CA ILE A 7 -18.17 -15.23 2.40
C ILE A 7 -17.04 -16.04 3.03
N SER A 8 -17.26 -17.35 3.24
CA SER A 8 -16.22 -18.23 3.81
C SER A 8 -14.97 -18.30 2.92
N TYR A 9 -15.13 -18.25 1.60
CA TYR A 9 -14.00 -18.17 0.68
C TYR A 9 -13.24 -16.84 0.85
N CYS A 10 -13.93 -15.71 0.89
CA CYS A 10 -13.32 -14.40 1.10
C CYS A 10 -12.55 -14.31 2.42
N GLU A 11 -13.11 -14.83 3.53
CA GLU A 11 -12.44 -14.87 4.83
C GLU A 11 -11.11 -15.66 4.78
N LYS A 12 -11.10 -16.78 4.07
CA LYS A 12 -9.88 -17.59 3.86
C LYS A 12 -8.84 -16.84 3.04
N GLU A 13 -9.26 -16.15 1.99
CA GLU A 13 -8.35 -15.36 1.15
C GLU A 13 -7.77 -14.16 1.92
N VAL A 14 -8.57 -13.45 2.70
CA VAL A 14 -8.09 -12.39 3.60
C VAL A 14 -7.03 -12.94 4.55
N THR A 15 -7.32 -14.07 5.22
CA THR A 15 -6.36 -14.72 6.12
C THR A 15 -5.06 -15.11 5.40
N ARG A 16 -5.14 -15.60 4.17
CA ARG A 16 -3.97 -15.98 3.37
C ARG A 16 -3.13 -14.76 2.98
N LEU A 17 -3.76 -13.65 2.61
CA LEU A 17 -3.07 -12.40 2.29
C LEU A 17 -2.36 -11.82 3.52
N GLU A 18 -3.06 -11.81 4.66
CA GLU A 18 -2.51 -11.39 5.95
C GLU A 18 -1.29 -12.23 6.34
N ALA A 19 -1.37 -13.56 6.21
CA ALA A 19 -0.24 -14.46 6.47
C ALA A 19 0.96 -14.18 5.55
N ARG A 20 0.73 -13.91 4.26
CA ARG A 20 1.80 -13.53 3.32
C ARG A 20 2.44 -12.19 3.68
N ARG A 21 1.65 -11.22 4.14
CA ARG A 21 2.16 -9.93 4.64
C ARG A 21 3.07 -10.16 5.84
N TYR A 22 2.66 -10.99 6.80
CA TYR A 22 3.48 -11.34 7.96
C TYR A 22 4.79 -12.05 7.57
N GLN A 23 4.73 -12.98 6.62
CA GLN A 23 5.93 -13.63 6.08
C GLN A 23 6.87 -12.60 5.47
N PHE A 24 6.37 -11.72 4.61
CA PHE A 24 7.16 -10.65 4.01
C PHE A 24 7.79 -9.73 5.06
N MET A 25 7.08 -9.40 6.14
CA MET A 25 7.63 -8.58 7.23
C MET A 25 8.84 -9.22 7.91
N GLY A 26 8.94 -10.55 7.92
CA GLY A 26 10.06 -11.30 8.46
C GLY A 26 11.19 -11.60 7.47
N MET A 27 11.03 -11.28 6.18
CA MET A 27 12.08 -11.48 5.17
C MET A 27 13.10 -10.35 5.19
N GLU A 28 14.36 -10.69 5.00
CA GLU A 28 15.44 -9.75 4.74
C GLU A 28 15.68 -9.61 3.23
N TRP A 29 16.45 -8.59 2.83
CA TRP A 29 16.69 -8.33 1.40
C TRP A 29 17.40 -9.52 0.72
N GLU A 30 18.30 -10.18 1.44
CA GLU A 30 19.06 -11.34 0.97
C GLU A 30 18.21 -12.60 0.74
N ASP A 31 17.01 -12.66 1.34
CA ASP A 31 16.08 -13.78 1.15
C ASP A 31 15.32 -13.70 -0.18
N LEU A 32 15.37 -12.54 -0.84
CA LEU A 32 14.63 -12.26 -2.07
C LEU A 32 15.32 -12.86 -3.29
N ASN A 33 14.52 -13.43 -4.18
CA ASN A 33 15.03 -13.93 -5.46
C ASN A 33 15.03 -12.82 -6.53
N LYS A 34 15.60 -13.13 -7.70
CA LYS A 34 15.67 -12.17 -8.82
C LYS A 34 14.31 -11.67 -9.31
N ALA A 35 13.27 -12.50 -9.26
CA ALA A 35 11.92 -12.10 -9.66
C ALA A 35 11.34 -11.10 -8.64
N ASP A 36 11.56 -11.33 -7.35
CA ASP A 36 11.14 -10.43 -6.27
C ASP A 36 11.81 -9.06 -6.43
N HIS A 37 13.13 -9.04 -6.65
CA HIS A 37 13.87 -7.81 -6.94
C HIS A 37 13.32 -7.06 -8.16
N THR A 38 12.98 -7.78 -9.23
CA THR A 38 12.40 -7.17 -10.43
C THR A 38 11.05 -6.52 -10.11
N LYS A 39 10.22 -7.15 -9.27
CA LYS A 39 8.94 -6.57 -8.84
C LYS A 39 9.11 -5.39 -7.90
N LEU A 40 10.09 -5.41 -7.02
CA LEU A 40 10.41 -4.24 -6.20
C LEU A 40 10.79 -3.03 -7.05
N LEU A 41 11.63 -3.22 -8.08
CA LEU A 41 11.98 -2.13 -8.99
C LEU A 41 10.78 -1.62 -9.80
N GLU A 42 9.89 -2.52 -10.23
CA GLU A 42 8.64 -2.14 -10.91
C GLU A 42 7.77 -1.26 -10.00
N ILE A 43 7.54 -1.70 -8.75
CA ILE A 43 6.75 -0.95 -7.76
C ILE A 43 7.40 0.41 -7.48
N GLY A 44 8.72 0.44 -7.23
CA GLY A 44 9.47 1.66 -7.01
C GLY A 44 9.35 2.64 -8.18
N SER A 45 9.48 2.14 -9.41
CA SER A 45 9.33 2.96 -10.61
C SER A 45 7.92 3.52 -10.75
N LYS A 46 6.88 2.71 -10.49
CA LYS A 46 5.49 3.20 -10.53
C LYS A 46 5.25 4.32 -9.53
N VAL A 47 5.75 4.14 -8.30
CA VAL A 47 5.58 5.13 -7.23
C VAL A 47 6.32 6.42 -7.56
N MET A 48 7.57 6.35 -8.02
CA MET A 48 8.34 7.53 -8.44
C MET A 48 7.69 8.29 -9.61
N ASN A 49 6.94 7.59 -10.47
CA ASN A 49 6.19 8.17 -11.57
C ASN A 49 4.75 8.54 -11.20
N GLU A 50 4.35 8.35 -9.94
CA GLU A 50 2.99 8.56 -9.44
C GLU A 50 1.92 7.81 -10.26
N ASP A 51 2.25 6.58 -10.67
CA ASP A 51 1.38 5.66 -11.41
C ASP A 51 0.41 4.92 -10.46
N ASN A 52 -0.86 5.29 -10.52
CA ASN A 52 -1.93 4.75 -9.67
C ASN A 52 -2.34 3.30 -10.01
N SER A 53 -1.62 2.59 -10.89
CA SER A 53 -1.79 1.14 -11.09
C SER A 53 -1.24 0.30 -9.92
N VAL A 54 -0.53 0.92 -8.97
CA VAL A 54 -0.21 0.30 -7.67
C VAL A 54 -1.46 0.24 -6.78
N ASN A 55 -1.54 -0.76 -5.91
CA ASN A 55 -2.64 -0.89 -4.97
C ASN A 55 -2.49 0.13 -3.83
N LEU A 56 -3.03 1.35 -4.04
CA LEU A 56 -2.98 2.45 -3.08
C LEU A 56 -3.64 2.09 -1.75
N TYR A 57 -4.76 1.36 -1.78
CA TYR A 57 -5.45 0.91 -0.57
C TYR A 57 -4.56 0.05 0.32
N GLU A 58 -3.98 -1.03 -0.21
CA GLU A 58 -3.15 -1.94 0.58
C GLU A 58 -1.89 -1.26 1.11
N LEU A 59 -1.27 -0.40 0.30
CA LEU A 59 -0.12 0.39 0.71
C LEU A 59 -0.49 1.41 1.79
N HIS A 60 -1.65 2.07 1.69
CA HIS A 60 -2.13 3.04 2.66
C HIS A 60 -2.46 2.38 4.01
N ARG A 61 -3.26 1.31 3.97
CA ARG A 61 -3.72 0.54 5.13
C ARG A 61 -2.55 -0.04 5.94
N ASN A 62 -1.49 -0.48 5.29
CA ASN A 62 -0.39 -1.22 5.93
C ASN A 62 0.92 -0.41 5.99
N LYS A 63 0.91 0.71 6.71
CA LYS A 63 2.08 1.64 6.79
C LYS A 63 3.41 0.94 7.08
N ASN A 64 3.50 0.09 8.10
CA ASN A 64 4.76 -0.57 8.45
C ASN A 64 5.28 -1.48 7.33
N THR A 65 4.37 -2.19 6.66
CA THR A 65 4.69 -3.02 5.50
C THR A 65 5.15 -2.19 4.32
N ARG A 66 4.47 -1.07 4.05
CA ARG A 66 4.87 -0.10 3.01
C ARG A 66 6.28 0.43 3.28
N LEU A 67 6.58 0.84 4.50
CA LEU A 67 7.92 1.37 4.85
C LEU A 67 9.02 0.32 4.67
N LYS A 68 8.80 -0.93 5.10
CA LYS A 68 9.74 -2.04 4.84
C LYS A 68 9.90 -2.30 3.34
N MET A 69 8.80 -2.23 2.57
CA MET A 69 8.86 -2.35 1.11
C MET A 69 9.70 -1.23 0.48
N TRP A 70 9.57 0.02 0.92
CA TRP A 70 10.43 1.11 0.44
C TRP A 70 11.91 0.85 0.70
N GLU A 71 12.25 0.33 1.87
CA GLU A 71 13.63 -0.03 2.19
C GLU A 71 14.15 -1.12 1.24
N MET A 72 13.34 -2.15 0.97
CA MET A 72 13.69 -3.21 0.02
C MET A 72 13.83 -2.68 -1.42
N VAL A 73 12.96 -1.77 -1.85
CA VAL A 73 13.06 -1.09 -3.15
C VAL A 73 14.36 -0.29 -3.23
N ALA A 74 14.67 0.51 -2.21
CA ALA A 74 15.88 1.33 -2.15
C ALA A 74 17.16 0.48 -2.20
N ARG A 75 17.22 -0.58 -1.40
CA ARG A 75 18.34 -1.55 -1.40
C ARG A 75 18.50 -2.20 -2.77
N THR A 76 17.41 -2.68 -3.36
CA THR A 76 17.42 -3.30 -4.70
C THR A 76 17.95 -2.34 -5.76
N ALA A 77 17.46 -1.10 -5.78
CA ALA A 77 17.88 -0.10 -6.75
C ALA A 77 19.37 0.26 -6.61
N LEU A 78 19.87 0.45 -5.39
CA LEU A 78 21.29 0.73 -5.15
C LEU A 78 22.18 -0.46 -5.52
N HIS A 79 21.73 -1.69 -5.24
CA HIS A 79 22.44 -2.91 -5.63
C HIS A 79 22.65 -2.98 -7.15
N TYR A 80 21.59 -2.79 -7.94
CA TYR A 80 21.69 -2.85 -9.40
C TYR A 80 22.42 -1.65 -10.01
N ASP A 81 22.39 -0.48 -9.36
CA ASP A 81 23.18 0.69 -9.73
C ASP A 81 24.65 0.61 -9.26
N LYS A 82 25.06 -0.53 -8.68
CA LYS A 82 26.41 -0.78 -8.14
C LYS A 82 26.85 0.29 -7.12
N LYS A 83 25.89 0.86 -6.39
CA LYS A 83 26.13 1.84 -5.33
C LYS A 83 26.07 1.17 -3.96
N PHE A 84 27.00 1.56 -3.09
CA PHE A 84 26.97 1.10 -1.71
C PHE A 84 25.76 1.67 -0.96
N PRO A 85 24.95 0.83 -0.28
CA PRO A 85 23.75 1.24 0.43
C PRO A 85 24.09 1.77 1.83
N THR A 86 24.54 3.02 1.89
CA THR A 86 24.69 3.71 3.19
C THR A 86 23.32 4.05 3.77
N ASP A 87 23.22 4.13 5.10
CA ASP A 87 21.98 4.50 5.79
C ASP A 87 21.39 5.81 5.27
N GLU A 88 22.22 6.81 5.01
CA GLU A 88 21.80 8.11 4.45
C GLU A 88 21.17 7.96 3.05
N ARG A 89 21.75 7.12 2.17
CA ARG A 89 21.21 6.89 0.83
C ARG A 89 19.90 6.12 0.87
N LEU A 90 19.83 5.12 1.74
CA LEU A 90 18.60 4.36 1.97
C LEU A 90 17.51 5.28 2.48
N GLN A 91 17.79 6.07 3.51
CA GLN A 91 16.85 7.02 4.08
C GLN A 91 16.36 8.06 3.07
N LEU A 92 17.28 8.62 2.26
CA LEU A 92 16.90 9.58 1.22
C LEU A 92 15.94 8.95 0.22
N PHE A 93 16.22 7.72 -0.21
CA PHE A 93 15.41 7.06 -1.23
C PHE A 93 14.04 6.63 -0.68
N THR A 94 14.00 6.06 0.53
CA THR A 94 12.73 5.70 1.18
C THR A 94 11.87 6.93 1.47
N TYR A 95 12.49 8.05 1.84
CA TYR A 95 11.79 9.33 2.00
C TYR A 95 11.16 9.80 0.69
N ARG A 96 11.88 9.71 -0.44
CA ARG A 96 11.33 10.09 -1.76
C ARG A 96 10.17 9.19 -2.19
N LEU A 97 10.28 7.88 -1.97
CA LEU A 97 9.18 6.95 -2.26
C LEU A 97 7.94 7.27 -1.42
N GLU A 98 8.10 7.57 -0.14
CA GLU A 98 7.00 7.95 0.74
C GLU A 98 6.38 9.30 0.36
N GLU A 99 7.20 10.27 -0.06
CA GLU A 99 6.76 11.57 -0.56
C GLU A 99 5.85 11.39 -1.79
N HIS A 100 6.32 10.65 -2.80
CA HIS A 100 5.53 10.38 -4.00
C HIS A 100 4.26 9.57 -3.70
N PHE A 101 4.33 8.55 -2.85
CA PHE A 101 3.16 7.79 -2.43
C PHE A 101 2.11 8.69 -1.74
N THR A 102 2.55 9.59 -0.85
CA THR A 102 1.65 10.54 -0.17
C THR A 102 0.99 11.49 -1.18
N ASN A 103 1.72 11.94 -2.20
CA ASN A 103 1.16 12.75 -3.28
C ASN A 103 0.11 11.97 -4.08
N MET A 104 0.34 10.69 -4.37
CA MET A 104 -0.63 9.84 -5.07
C MET A 104 -1.94 9.72 -4.28
N VAL A 105 -1.86 9.39 -2.99
CA VAL A 105 -3.03 9.31 -2.09
C VAL A 105 -3.78 10.64 -2.06
N LYS A 106 -3.06 11.75 -1.88
CA LYS A 106 -3.66 13.09 -1.86
C LYS A 106 -4.40 13.40 -3.17
N LYS A 107 -3.77 13.15 -4.32
CA LYS A 107 -4.38 13.38 -5.64
C LYS A 107 -5.63 12.54 -5.86
N GLU A 108 -5.63 11.29 -5.39
CA GLU A 108 -6.78 10.40 -5.51
C GLU A 108 -7.97 10.90 -4.68
N LEU A 109 -7.71 11.35 -3.45
CA LEU A 109 -8.73 11.95 -2.59
C LEU A 109 -9.25 13.28 -3.15
N GLU A 110 -8.38 14.13 -3.69
CA GLU A 110 -8.78 15.41 -4.31
C GLU A 110 -9.61 15.25 -5.58
N ARG A 111 -9.41 14.16 -6.33
CA ARG A 111 -10.19 13.83 -7.53
C ARG A 111 -11.55 13.22 -7.21
N SER A 112 -11.70 12.68 -6.00
CA SER A 112 -12.89 11.95 -5.58
C SER A 112 -14.02 12.88 -5.14
N ASP A 113 -15.25 12.49 -5.42
CA ASP A 113 -16.44 13.22 -4.96
C ASP A 113 -16.73 12.89 -3.49
N MET A 114 -15.97 13.54 -2.59
CA MET A 114 -16.06 13.27 -1.15
C MET A 114 -17.45 13.54 -0.55
N ASN A 115 -18.28 14.34 -1.21
CA ASN A 115 -19.68 14.52 -0.82
C ASN A 115 -20.48 13.24 -1.06
N LYS A 116 -20.32 12.61 -2.23
CA LYS A 116 -20.93 11.31 -2.52
C LYS A 116 -20.39 10.22 -1.60
N VAL A 117 -19.08 10.21 -1.34
CA VAL A 117 -18.49 9.24 -0.40
C VAL A 117 -19.10 9.40 1.00
N SER A 118 -19.19 10.63 1.50
CA SER A 118 -19.77 10.89 2.83
C SER A 118 -21.25 10.49 2.89
N GLN A 119 -22.00 10.72 1.81
CA GLN A 119 -23.39 10.28 1.71
C GLN A 119 -23.51 8.75 1.65
N LEU A 120 -22.60 8.05 0.97
CA LEU A 120 -22.61 6.59 0.88
C LEU A 120 -22.42 5.92 2.25
N VAL A 121 -21.63 6.54 3.14
CA VAL A 121 -21.33 5.98 4.46
C VAL A 121 -22.01 6.70 5.62
N SER A 122 -22.99 7.58 5.36
CA SER A 122 -23.60 8.41 6.42
C SER A 122 -24.17 7.61 7.59
N ASP A 123 -24.68 6.40 7.31
CA ASP A 123 -25.25 5.51 8.34
C ASP A 123 -24.20 5.03 9.36
N PHE A 124 -22.91 5.14 9.03
CA PHE A 124 -21.80 4.79 9.92
C PHE A 124 -21.33 5.96 10.80
N GLU A 125 -21.67 7.21 10.46
CA GLU A 125 -21.31 8.40 11.24
C GLU A 125 -21.74 8.35 12.72
N PRO A 126 -22.96 7.90 13.10
CA PRO A 126 -23.36 7.86 14.50
C PRO A 126 -22.77 6.69 15.29
N VAL A 127 -22.20 5.69 14.62
CA VAL A 127 -21.74 4.44 15.25
C VAL A 127 -20.21 4.29 15.24
N LEU A 128 -19.50 4.97 14.35
CA LEU A 128 -18.04 4.95 14.29
C LEU A 128 -17.44 6.18 14.99
N PRO A 129 -16.32 6.01 15.72
CA PRO A 129 -15.49 7.14 16.11
C PRO A 129 -15.07 7.98 14.89
N SER A 130 -14.91 9.30 15.08
CA SER A 130 -14.56 10.24 14.00
C SER A 130 -13.34 9.78 13.18
N ASP A 131 -12.28 9.30 13.83
CA ASP A 131 -11.06 8.86 13.16
C ASP A 131 -11.30 7.61 12.29
N ASP A 132 -12.11 6.67 12.78
CA ASP A 132 -12.46 5.45 12.03
C ASP A 132 -13.41 5.76 10.86
N PHE A 133 -14.29 6.76 11.02
CA PHE A 133 -15.16 7.25 9.96
C PHE A 133 -14.38 7.94 8.84
N GLU A 134 -13.42 8.81 9.16
CA GLU A 134 -12.53 9.41 8.17
C GLU A 134 -11.66 8.37 7.46
N ARG A 135 -11.18 7.35 8.20
CA ARG A 135 -10.46 6.21 7.62
C ARG A 135 -11.34 5.44 6.65
N LEU A 136 -12.60 5.16 7.00
CA LEU A 136 -13.54 4.45 6.12
C LEU A 136 -13.74 5.19 4.79
N LYS A 137 -13.93 6.52 4.83
CA LYS A 137 -14.05 7.33 3.61
C LYS A 137 -12.80 7.25 2.73
N THR A 138 -11.62 7.34 3.36
CA THR A 138 -10.33 7.22 2.67
C THR A 138 -10.18 5.84 2.04
N ASP A 139 -10.51 4.79 2.78
CA ASP A 139 -10.42 3.39 2.34
C ASP A 139 -11.32 3.12 1.12
N ILE A 140 -12.54 3.67 1.10
CA ILE A 140 -13.47 3.55 -0.03
C ILE A 140 -12.90 4.18 -1.30
N VAL A 141 -12.33 5.37 -1.20
CA VAL A 141 -11.68 6.05 -2.33
C VAL A 141 -10.49 5.24 -2.84
N LEU A 142 -9.58 4.87 -1.95
CA LEU A 142 -8.34 4.19 -2.34
C LEU A 142 -8.57 2.76 -2.83
N ALA A 143 -9.68 2.13 -2.44
CA ALA A 143 -10.12 0.84 -2.98
C ALA A 143 -10.81 0.95 -4.35
N GLY A 144 -11.05 2.17 -4.85
CA GLY A 144 -11.69 2.42 -6.14
C GLY A 144 -13.17 2.05 -6.17
N LEU A 145 -13.86 2.16 -5.03
CA LEU A 145 -15.27 1.80 -4.89
C LEU A 145 -16.23 2.92 -5.31
N VAL A 146 -15.71 4.09 -5.69
CA VAL A 146 -16.45 5.34 -5.96
C VAL A 146 -15.79 6.16 -7.07
#